data_AF-A0A3B0YBX1-F1
#
_entry.id   AF-A0A3B0YBX1-F1
#
_cell.length_a   1.000
_cell.length_b   1.000
_cell.length_c   1.000
_cell.angle_alpha   90.00
_cell.angle_beta   90.00
_cell.angle_gamma   90.00
#
_symmetry.space_group_name_H-M   'P 1'
#
loop_
_entity.id
_entity.type
_entity.pdbx_description
1 polymer ?
#
loop_
_entity_poly.entity_id
_entity_poly.type
_entity_poly.pdbx_seq_one_letter_code
_entity_poly.pdbx_strand_id
1 'polypeptide(L)'
;MDKSKIKIAARKALMVAAPDYYSWPAQQQEQFRATMSDAAQRRVEAVLLKNLQGIQCTAEKASEVWRDLPLSKLDNLNWAKLLTTGIGDDTIFLNESMAENKSLLDFNSLYDYDYEDYLFQEQANKKEFKDYKGRDYYALRFSRWARLIVNDQFYYTTLYSLAGYLTDEIEDKSHDCIQKLTPHEYVEGRENGKRVKGGFRWDMQADAGGKEKQLDELKSRWYRYTKQRWLELSKEFVKAEPAVYFEDIKQKGELNRNFIFNNENALKQIRWKHFLADCEPLIAEFSNVTKRAEQEAAKAETFLQEAHEDIMKNFDPKVVKLKKKMKVVVAPGALDGLIKDDTIKDR
;
A
#
# COMPACT_ATOMS: atom_id res chain seq x y z
N MET A 1 7.14 -12.54 23.33
CA MET A 1 5.79 -12.09 22.94
C MET A 1 4.77 -13.01 23.59
N ASP A 2 3.90 -12.49 24.44
CA ASP A 2 2.87 -13.29 25.13
C ASP A 2 1.53 -13.16 24.37
N LYS A 3 1.27 -14.13 23.49
CA LYS A 3 0.03 -14.18 22.69
C LYS A 3 -1.22 -14.22 23.56
N SER A 4 -1.14 -14.85 24.74
CA SER A 4 -2.25 -14.94 25.69
C SER A 4 -2.63 -13.54 26.19
N LYS A 5 -1.62 -12.73 26.57
CA LYS A 5 -1.83 -11.35 27.00
C LYS A 5 -2.51 -10.50 25.92
N ILE A 6 -2.10 -10.65 24.65
CA ILE A 6 -2.70 -9.94 23.51
C ILE A 6 -4.18 -10.31 23.35
N LYS A 7 -4.50 -11.61 23.32
CA LYS A 7 -5.88 -12.11 23.18
C LYS A 7 -6.77 -11.67 24.35
N ILE A 8 -6.26 -11.72 25.58
CA ILE A 8 -6.98 -11.25 26.78
C ILE A 8 -7.27 -9.74 26.70
N ALA A 9 -6.30 -8.93 26.25
CA ALA A 9 -6.47 -7.50 26.10
C ALA A 9 -7.53 -7.16 25.04
N ALA A 10 -7.48 -7.80 23.87
CA ALA A 10 -8.48 -7.64 22.82
C ALA A 10 -9.89 -8.02 23.30
N ARG A 11 -10.01 -9.14 24.03
CA ARG A 11 -11.28 -9.57 24.62
C ARG A 11 -11.86 -8.55 25.59
N LYS A 12 -11.05 -8.02 26.50
CA LYS A 12 -11.48 -6.95 27.41
C LYS A 12 -11.89 -5.69 26.64
N ALA A 13 -11.16 -5.34 25.60
CA ALA A 13 -11.45 -4.15 24.79
C ALA A 13 -12.82 -4.26 24.09
N LEU A 14 -13.15 -5.42 23.53
CA LEU A 14 -14.46 -5.67 22.91
C LEU A 14 -15.60 -5.59 23.94
N MET A 15 -15.43 -6.15 25.14
CA MET A 15 -16.44 -6.05 26.22
C MET A 15 -16.66 -4.61 26.69
N VAL A 16 -15.63 -3.77 26.71
CA VAL A 16 -15.78 -2.35 27.06
C VAL A 16 -16.44 -1.57 25.93
N ALA A 17 -16.17 -1.95 24.67
CA ALA A 17 -16.79 -1.33 23.51
C ALA A 17 -18.29 -1.68 23.40
N ALA A 18 -18.63 -2.94 23.68
CA ALA A 18 -19.97 -3.51 23.72
C ALA A 18 -20.06 -4.63 24.80
N PRO A 19 -20.72 -4.38 25.95
CA PRO A 19 -20.78 -5.33 27.07
C PRO A 19 -21.28 -6.74 26.71
N ASP A 20 -22.27 -6.80 25.82
CA ASP A 20 -22.94 -8.04 25.41
C ASP A 20 -22.24 -8.73 24.23
N TYR A 21 -21.09 -8.24 23.76
CA TYR A 21 -20.41 -8.71 22.55
C TYR A 21 -20.31 -10.23 22.46
N TYR A 22 -19.85 -10.88 23.53
CA TYR A 22 -19.66 -12.34 23.55
C TYR A 22 -20.95 -13.16 23.73
N SER A 23 -22.07 -12.50 23.99
CA SER A 23 -23.40 -13.14 23.98
C SER A 23 -24.02 -13.17 22.58
N TRP A 24 -23.51 -12.37 21.65
CA TRP A 24 -24.04 -12.29 20.29
C TRP A 24 -23.64 -13.49 19.43
N PRO A 25 -24.46 -13.83 18.41
CA PRO A 25 -24.06 -14.76 17.35
C PRO A 25 -22.78 -14.32 16.64
N ALA A 26 -22.00 -15.28 16.12
CA ALA A 26 -20.72 -15.00 15.45
C ALA A 26 -20.83 -13.96 14.32
N GLN A 27 -21.91 -14.01 13.54
CA GLN A 27 -22.17 -13.03 12.47
C GLN A 27 -22.34 -11.61 13.01
N GLN A 28 -23.05 -11.44 14.13
CA GLN A 28 -23.24 -10.12 14.75
C GLN A 28 -21.94 -9.61 15.40
N GLN A 29 -21.15 -10.51 15.99
CA GLN A 29 -19.81 -10.18 16.48
C GLN A 29 -18.90 -9.66 15.36
N GLU A 30 -18.92 -10.32 14.20
CA GLU A 30 -18.16 -9.91 13.02
C GLU A 30 -18.65 -8.58 12.45
N GLN A 31 -19.96 -8.41 12.30
CA GLN A 31 -20.56 -7.14 11.85
C GLN A 31 -20.11 -5.98 12.74
N PHE A 32 -20.12 -6.17 14.07
CA PHE A 32 -19.66 -5.15 14.99
C PHE A 32 -18.18 -4.81 14.81
N ARG A 33 -17.29 -5.81 14.61
CA ARG A 33 -15.86 -5.56 14.37
C ARG A 33 -15.64 -4.76 13.08
N ALA A 34 -16.37 -5.09 12.03
CA ALA A 34 -16.23 -4.48 10.70
C ALA A 34 -16.82 -3.06 10.61
N THR A 35 -17.82 -2.73 11.42
CA THR A 35 -18.58 -1.46 11.35
C THR A 35 -18.57 -0.68 12.66
N MET A 36 -17.55 -0.91 13.49
CA MET A 36 -17.41 -0.28 14.79
C MET A 36 -17.38 1.25 14.66
N SER A 37 -18.20 1.95 15.44
CA SER A 37 -18.20 3.41 15.45
C SER A 37 -16.90 3.97 16.05
N ASP A 38 -16.51 5.19 15.65
CA ASP A 38 -15.35 5.90 16.21
C ASP A 38 -15.33 5.92 17.74
N ALA A 39 -16.49 6.12 18.36
CA ALA A 39 -16.60 6.15 19.81
C ALA A 39 -16.28 4.79 20.44
N ALA A 40 -16.76 3.70 19.86
CA ALA A 40 -16.43 2.34 20.29
C ALA A 40 -14.96 2.02 20.01
N GLN A 41 -14.44 2.44 18.86
CA GLN A 41 -13.05 2.27 18.47
C GLN A 41 -12.08 2.93 19.46
N ARG A 42 -12.37 4.17 19.85
CA ARG A 42 -11.62 4.93 20.87
C ARG A 42 -11.60 4.24 22.23
N ARG A 43 -12.72 3.63 22.64
CA ARG A 43 -12.77 2.80 23.86
C ARG A 43 -11.88 1.57 23.75
N VAL A 44 -11.89 0.88 22.61
CA VAL A 44 -10.99 -0.25 22.35
C VAL A 44 -9.54 0.19 22.50
N GLU A 45 -9.14 1.27 21.83
CA GLU A 45 -7.77 1.78 21.84
C GLU A 45 -7.29 2.13 23.25
N ALA A 46 -8.11 2.82 24.05
CA ALA A 46 -7.77 3.14 25.44
C ALA A 46 -7.51 1.88 26.29
N VAL A 47 -8.32 0.83 26.11
CA VAL A 47 -8.15 -0.45 26.83
C VAL A 47 -6.88 -1.17 26.38
N LEU A 48 -6.58 -1.15 25.09
CA LEU A 48 -5.37 -1.78 24.55
C LEU A 48 -4.11 -1.06 25.03
N LEU A 49 -4.08 0.28 24.96
CA LEU A 49 -2.98 1.11 25.49
C LEU A 49 -2.70 0.82 26.97
N LYS A 50 -3.76 0.77 27.79
CA LYS A 50 -3.64 0.45 29.21
C LYS A 50 -3.05 -0.95 29.44
N ASN A 51 -3.64 -1.98 28.83
CA ASN A 51 -3.29 -3.37 29.16
C ASN A 51 -1.97 -3.84 28.53
N LEU A 52 -1.60 -3.30 27.37
CA LEU A 52 -0.42 -3.74 26.63
C LEU A 52 0.77 -2.83 26.83
N GLN A 53 0.55 -1.52 26.99
CA GLN A 53 1.62 -0.53 27.18
C GLN A 53 1.64 0.11 28.58
N GLY A 54 0.65 -0.15 29.44
CA GLY A 54 0.55 0.51 30.74
C GLY A 54 0.14 1.98 30.67
N ILE A 55 -0.30 2.45 29.49
CA ILE A 55 -0.61 3.85 29.25
C ILE A 55 -2.09 4.09 29.55
N GLN A 56 -2.36 4.89 30.58
CA GLN A 56 -3.71 5.28 30.97
C GLN A 56 -4.11 6.57 30.25
N CYS A 57 -5.16 6.52 29.42
CA CYS A 57 -5.73 7.69 28.75
C CYS A 57 -7.26 7.62 28.74
N THR A 58 -7.92 8.73 28.42
CA THR A 58 -9.36 8.71 28.12
C THR A 58 -9.60 8.15 26.71
N ALA A 59 -10.83 7.74 26.40
CA ALA A 59 -11.17 7.26 25.07
C ALA A 59 -10.94 8.34 24.00
N GLU A 60 -11.30 9.58 24.31
CA GLU A 60 -11.19 10.72 23.40
C GLU A 60 -9.75 11.01 22.96
N LYS A 61 -8.78 10.73 23.85
CA LYS A 61 -7.34 10.92 23.58
C LYS A 61 -6.64 9.67 23.07
N ALA A 62 -7.30 8.51 23.06
CA ALA A 62 -6.65 7.23 22.78
C ALA A 62 -6.00 7.19 21.39
N SER A 63 -6.70 7.68 20.36
CA SER A 63 -6.19 7.69 18.99
C SER A 63 -5.03 8.67 18.78
N GLU A 64 -5.00 9.77 19.53
CA GLU A 64 -3.88 10.71 19.54
C GLU A 64 -2.65 10.07 20.17
N VAL A 65 -2.80 9.53 21.39
CA VAL A 65 -1.73 8.82 22.10
C VAL A 65 -1.18 7.68 21.26
N TRP A 66 -2.05 6.89 20.61
CA TRP A 66 -1.62 5.78 19.75
C TRP A 66 -0.76 6.25 18.58
N ARG A 67 -1.15 7.36 17.93
CA ARG A 67 -0.43 7.94 16.78
C ARG A 67 0.96 8.44 17.17
N ASP A 68 1.12 8.88 18.41
CA ASP A 68 2.38 9.41 18.92
C ASP A 68 3.34 8.35 19.47
N LEU A 69 2.92 7.09 19.56
CA LEU A 69 3.78 6.01 19.99
C LEU A 69 4.92 5.75 18.98
N PRO A 70 6.13 5.42 19.48
CA PRO A 70 7.21 4.95 18.62
C PRO A 70 6.86 3.59 18.00
N LEU A 71 7.40 3.30 16.82
CA LEU A 71 7.10 2.08 16.04
C LEU A 71 7.35 0.81 16.86
N SER A 72 8.41 0.79 17.66
CA SER A 72 8.76 -0.32 18.58
C SER A 72 7.67 -0.72 19.59
N LYS A 73 6.62 0.10 19.77
CA LYS A 73 5.49 -0.18 20.67
C LYS A 73 4.24 -0.65 19.93
N LEU A 74 4.22 -0.62 18.60
CA LEU A 74 3.02 -0.80 17.81
C LEU A 74 2.68 -2.27 17.52
N ASP A 75 3.62 -3.20 17.46
CA ASP A 75 3.33 -4.58 17.02
C ASP A 75 2.23 -5.28 17.83
N ASN A 76 2.40 -5.35 19.16
CA ASN A 76 1.42 -6.00 20.03
C ASN A 76 0.07 -5.27 20.01
N LEU A 77 0.11 -3.95 19.85
CA LEU A 77 -1.06 -3.09 19.78
C LEU A 77 -1.82 -3.33 18.47
N ASN A 78 -1.12 -3.36 17.34
CA ASN A 78 -1.68 -3.63 16.01
C ASN A 78 -2.23 -5.06 15.91
N TRP A 79 -1.56 -6.04 16.52
CA TRP A 79 -2.13 -7.39 16.63
C TRP A 79 -3.41 -7.39 17.45
N ALA A 80 -3.39 -6.86 18.68
CA ALA A 80 -4.60 -6.82 19.51
C ALA A 80 -5.74 -6.05 18.82
N LYS A 81 -5.40 -4.95 18.13
CA LYS A 81 -6.34 -4.16 17.33
C LYS A 81 -6.98 -4.99 16.23
N LEU A 82 -6.17 -5.76 15.49
CA LEU A 82 -6.67 -6.64 14.44
C LEU A 82 -7.73 -7.61 14.97
N LEU A 83 -7.51 -8.22 16.15
CA LEU A 83 -8.49 -9.10 16.80
C LEU A 83 -9.82 -8.41 17.14
N THR A 84 -9.85 -7.07 17.17
CA THR A 84 -11.06 -6.28 17.44
C THR A 84 -11.73 -5.71 16.20
N THR A 85 -11.08 -5.75 15.03
CA THR A 85 -11.58 -5.11 13.79
C THR A 85 -11.58 -6.02 12.56
N GLY A 86 -10.76 -7.08 12.53
CA GLY A 86 -10.68 -7.98 11.39
C GLY A 86 -11.88 -8.93 11.29
N ILE A 87 -12.06 -9.46 10.09
CA ILE A 87 -13.18 -10.33 9.70
C ILE A 87 -12.69 -11.70 9.22
N GLY A 88 -13.60 -12.66 9.08
CA GLY A 88 -13.30 -13.98 8.55
C GLY A 88 -12.44 -14.84 9.47
N ASP A 89 -12.07 -16.00 8.95
CA ASP A 89 -11.29 -17.03 9.65
C ASP A 89 -9.89 -16.52 10.01
N ASP A 90 -9.32 -15.67 9.15
CA ASP A 90 -7.95 -15.15 9.27
C ASP A 90 -7.88 -13.78 9.98
N THR A 91 -9.02 -13.27 10.46
CA THR A 91 -9.11 -11.91 11.04
C THR A 91 -8.51 -10.85 10.11
N ILE A 92 -8.84 -10.91 8.84
CA ILE A 92 -8.27 -10.01 7.83
C ILE A 92 -8.84 -8.59 7.96
N PHE A 93 -8.00 -7.59 7.76
CA PHE A 93 -8.34 -6.18 7.73
C PHE A 93 -7.60 -5.50 6.58
N LEU A 94 -8.31 -4.70 5.81
CA LEU A 94 -7.76 -3.91 4.73
C LEU A 94 -7.45 -2.50 5.23
N ASN A 95 -6.20 -2.05 5.06
CA ASN A 95 -5.73 -0.73 5.49
C ASN A 95 -6.13 0.41 4.55
N GLU A 96 -6.88 0.10 3.50
CA GLU A 96 -7.35 1.04 2.50
C GLU A 96 -8.60 1.79 2.97
N SER A 97 -8.77 3.01 2.46
CA SER A 97 -10.02 3.76 2.68
C SER A 97 -11.18 3.06 1.96
N MET A 98 -12.32 2.97 2.64
CA MET A 98 -13.58 2.51 2.04
C MET A 98 -14.57 3.67 1.93
N ALA A 99 -15.56 3.52 1.05
CA ALA A 99 -16.67 4.46 0.98
C ALA A 99 -17.41 4.53 2.33
N GLU A 100 -18.07 5.66 2.59
CA GLU A 100 -18.87 5.82 3.80
C GLU A 100 -19.94 4.71 3.89
N ASN A 101 -20.08 4.13 5.08
CA ASN A 101 -20.99 3.00 5.36
C ASN A 101 -20.68 1.71 4.59
N LYS A 102 -19.48 1.55 4.03
CA LYS A 102 -18.99 0.27 3.49
C LYS A 102 -17.95 -0.38 4.39
N SER A 103 -17.90 -1.70 4.33
CA SER A 103 -16.93 -2.56 5.01
C SER A 103 -16.53 -3.72 4.09
N LEU A 104 -15.51 -4.49 4.48
CA LEU A 104 -15.15 -5.72 3.76
C LEU A 104 -16.31 -6.75 3.70
N LEU A 105 -17.30 -6.66 4.60
CA LEU A 105 -18.45 -7.56 4.61
C LEU A 105 -19.42 -7.32 3.44
N ASP A 106 -19.35 -6.15 2.80
CA ASP A 106 -20.16 -5.83 1.62
C ASP A 106 -19.62 -6.49 0.34
N PHE A 107 -18.44 -7.12 0.43
CA PHE A 107 -17.76 -7.77 -0.68
C PHE A 107 -17.62 -9.26 -0.37
N ASN A 108 -18.09 -10.11 -1.29
CA ASN A 108 -17.94 -11.55 -1.10
C ASN A 108 -16.49 -11.98 -1.39
N SER A 109 -15.91 -11.46 -2.47
CA SER A 109 -14.56 -11.79 -2.94
C SER A 109 -13.62 -10.58 -3.02
N LEU A 110 -12.32 -10.85 -3.12
CA LEU A 110 -11.31 -9.85 -3.43
C LEU A 110 -11.58 -9.19 -4.79
N TYR A 111 -12.11 -9.94 -5.75
CA TYR A 111 -12.57 -9.40 -7.04
C TYR A 111 -13.67 -8.36 -6.86
N ASP A 112 -14.70 -8.63 -6.05
CA ASP A 112 -15.84 -7.71 -5.90
C ASP A 112 -15.38 -6.35 -5.37
N TYR A 113 -14.43 -6.36 -4.42
CA TYR A 113 -13.80 -5.17 -3.89
C TYR A 113 -12.98 -4.43 -4.95
N ASP A 114 -12.06 -5.13 -5.62
CA ASP A 114 -11.15 -4.50 -6.59
C ASP A 114 -11.90 -3.97 -7.82
N TYR A 115 -12.93 -4.69 -8.27
CA TYR A 115 -13.77 -4.28 -9.39
C TYR A 115 -14.60 -3.04 -9.06
N GLU A 116 -15.14 -2.93 -7.83
CA GLU A 116 -15.82 -1.69 -7.41
C GLU A 116 -14.86 -0.49 -7.40
N ASP A 117 -13.65 -0.65 -6.86
CA ASP A 117 -12.65 0.43 -6.87
C ASP A 117 -12.26 0.81 -8.32
N TYR A 118 -12.09 -0.18 -9.21
CA TYR A 118 -11.88 0.08 -10.63
C TYR A 118 -13.02 0.93 -11.24
N LEU A 119 -14.28 0.58 -10.98
CA LEU A 119 -15.42 1.34 -11.49
C LEU A 119 -15.45 2.78 -10.93
N PHE A 120 -15.16 2.93 -9.64
CA PHE A 120 -15.06 4.24 -9.00
C PHE A 120 -13.97 5.10 -9.68
N GLN A 121 -12.79 4.54 -9.90
CA GLN A 121 -11.69 5.24 -10.57
C GLN A 121 -12.02 5.59 -12.02
N GLU A 122 -12.66 4.69 -12.78
CA GLU A 122 -13.10 4.98 -14.14
C GLU A 122 -14.09 6.14 -14.19
N GLN A 123 -15.02 6.20 -13.23
CA GLN A 123 -15.97 7.31 -13.14
C GLN A 123 -15.27 8.62 -12.75
N ALA A 124 -14.34 8.60 -11.80
CA ALA A 124 -13.56 9.77 -11.42
C ALA A 124 -12.73 10.31 -12.60
N ASN A 125 -12.01 9.43 -13.30
CA ASN A 125 -11.19 9.80 -14.45
C ASN A 125 -12.02 10.39 -15.60
N LYS A 126 -13.20 9.82 -15.91
CA LYS A 126 -14.13 10.37 -16.92
C LYS A 126 -14.63 11.77 -16.57
N LYS A 127 -14.82 12.07 -15.28
CA LYS A 127 -15.23 13.40 -14.82
C LYS A 127 -14.09 14.42 -14.88
N GLU A 128 -12.88 14.00 -14.54
CA GLU A 128 -11.73 14.91 -14.41
C GLU A 128 -11.05 15.21 -15.75
N PHE A 129 -10.95 14.21 -16.65
CA PHE A 129 -10.20 14.33 -17.90
C PHE A 129 -11.12 14.23 -19.12
N LYS A 130 -11.26 15.35 -19.85
CA LYS A 130 -12.15 15.46 -21.03
C LYS A 130 -11.88 14.42 -22.13
N ASP A 131 -10.61 14.08 -22.34
CA ASP A 131 -10.18 13.13 -23.38
C ASP A 131 -9.86 11.74 -22.81
N TYR A 132 -10.40 11.42 -21.62
CA TYR A 132 -10.16 10.12 -21.00
C TYR A 132 -10.71 8.99 -21.86
N LYS A 133 -9.84 8.04 -22.20
CA LYS A 133 -10.23 6.76 -22.77
C LYS A 133 -10.33 5.75 -21.64
N GLY A 134 -11.51 5.16 -21.51
CA GLY A 134 -11.75 4.07 -20.57
C GLY A 134 -10.75 2.94 -20.78
N ARG A 135 -10.46 2.23 -19.70
CA ARG A 135 -9.50 1.13 -19.72
C ARG A 135 -10.21 -0.16 -19.41
N ASP A 136 -9.69 -1.26 -19.94
CA ASP A 136 -10.16 -2.58 -19.53
C ASP A 136 -9.76 -2.84 -18.07
N TYR A 137 -10.57 -3.66 -17.39
CA TYR A 137 -10.25 -4.12 -16.05
C TYR A 137 -9.12 -5.15 -16.09
N TYR A 138 -8.20 -5.03 -15.15
CA TYR A 138 -7.19 -6.03 -14.83
C TYR A 138 -7.03 -6.08 -13.32
N ALA A 139 -6.79 -7.28 -12.80
CA ALA A 139 -6.64 -7.54 -11.37
C ALA A 139 -5.67 -6.57 -10.70
N LEU A 140 -6.06 -6.04 -9.53
CA LEU A 140 -5.25 -5.27 -8.58
C LEU A 140 -4.27 -4.34 -9.26
N ARG A 141 -4.80 -3.32 -9.94
CA ARG A 141 -3.98 -2.31 -10.61
C ARG A 141 -3.06 -1.56 -9.66
N PHE A 142 -3.53 -1.35 -8.44
CA PHE A 142 -2.74 -0.82 -7.34
C PHE A 142 -2.68 -1.87 -6.25
N SER A 143 -1.50 -2.03 -5.65
CA SER A 143 -1.33 -2.91 -4.51
C SER A 143 -2.18 -2.42 -3.33
N ARG A 144 -2.59 -3.35 -2.46
CA ARG A 144 -3.39 -3.05 -1.28
C ARG A 144 -2.68 -3.48 -0.04
N TRP A 145 -2.75 -2.69 1.01
CA TRP A 145 -2.20 -3.07 2.30
C TRP A 145 -3.26 -3.72 3.16
N ALA A 146 -2.90 -4.85 3.78
CA ALA A 146 -3.77 -5.58 4.67
C ALA A 146 -2.99 -6.08 5.89
N ARG A 147 -3.75 -6.59 6.86
CA ARG A 147 -3.25 -7.28 8.05
C ARG A 147 -4.11 -8.53 8.24
N LEU A 148 -3.49 -9.63 8.63
CA LEU A 148 -4.20 -10.87 8.95
C LEU A 148 -3.40 -11.70 9.94
N ILE A 149 -4.06 -12.74 10.47
CA ILE A 149 -3.46 -13.76 11.29
C ILE A 149 -3.16 -14.98 10.43
N VAL A 150 -1.89 -15.33 10.30
CA VAL A 150 -1.42 -16.56 9.64
C VAL A 150 -0.81 -17.45 10.71
N ASN A 151 -1.29 -18.68 10.88
CA ASN A 151 -0.77 -19.63 11.87
C ASN A 151 -0.64 -19.05 13.29
N ASP A 152 -1.66 -18.31 13.74
CA ASP A 152 -1.71 -17.62 15.04
C ASP A 152 -0.59 -16.58 15.22
N GLN A 153 -0.10 -15.98 14.13
CA GLN A 153 0.86 -14.87 14.13
C GLN A 153 0.31 -13.70 13.31
N PHE A 154 0.60 -12.49 13.76
CA PHE A 154 0.23 -11.27 13.08
C PHE A 154 1.18 -10.98 11.90
N TYR A 155 0.59 -10.71 10.73
CA TYR A 155 1.31 -10.33 9.52
C TYR A 155 0.80 -8.98 9.00
N TYR A 156 1.73 -8.12 8.62
CA TYR A 156 1.46 -7.07 7.63
C TYR A 156 1.56 -7.69 6.24
N THR A 157 0.66 -7.31 5.34
CA THR A 157 0.63 -7.91 4.02
C THR A 157 0.35 -6.91 2.94
N THR A 158 0.87 -7.21 1.76
CA THR A 158 0.58 -6.45 0.54
C THR A 158 -0.02 -7.40 -0.49
N LEU A 159 -1.18 -7.00 -1.02
CA LEU A 159 -1.91 -7.71 -2.06
C LEU A 159 -1.53 -7.10 -3.40
N TYR A 160 -0.91 -7.90 -4.26
CA TYR A 160 -0.40 -7.50 -5.56
C TYR A 160 -1.13 -8.21 -6.69
N SER A 161 -1.27 -7.56 -7.83
CA SER A 161 -1.30 -8.30 -9.09
C SER A 161 0.12 -8.75 -9.46
N LEU A 162 0.26 -9.87 -10.16
CA LEU A 162 1.56 -10.30 -10.67
C LEU A 162 2.16 -9.25 -11.61
N ALA A 163 1.34 -8.60 -12.43
CA ALA A 163 1.79 -7.48 -13.26
C ALA A 163 2.31 -6.31 -12.41
N GLY A 164 1.57 -5.93 -11.36
CA GLY A 164 1.98 -4.89 -10.42
C GLY A 164 3.28 -5.22 -9.70
N TYR A 165 3.38 -6.42 -9.13
CA TYR A 165 4.59 -6.90 -8.46
C TYR A 165 5.81 -6.83 -9.37
N LEU A 166 5.70 -7.36 -10.59
CA LEU A 166 6.79 -7.32 -11.57
C LEU A 166 7.16 -5.89 -11.97
N THR A 167 6.19 -4.97 -12.04
CA THR A 167 6.48 -3.58 -12.36
C THR A 167 7.13 -2.81 -11.22
N ASP A 168 6.79 -3.13 -9.97
CA ASP A 168 7.45 -2.56 -8.79
C ASP A 168 8.92 -3.04 -8.73
N GLU A 169 9.15 -4.34 -8.97
CA GLU A 169 10.50 -4.92 -9.03
C GLU A 169 11.42 -4.27 -10.07
N ILE A 170 10.90 -3.90 -11.24
CA ILE A 170 11.69 -3.18 -12.24
C ILE A 170 11.81 -1.69 -11.89
N GLU A 171 10.83 -1.08 -11.22
CA GLU A 171 10.89 0.31 -10.80
C GLU A 171 12.00 0.52 -9.77
N ASP A 172 12.11 -0.36 -8.77
CA ASP A 172 13.17 -0.33 -7.77
C ASP A 172 14.57 -0.42 -8.41
N LYS A 173 14.76 -1.36 -9.33
CA LYS A 173 16.05 -1.53 -10.05
C LYS A 173 16.32 -0.40 -11.03
N SER A 174 15.28 0.22 -11.60
CA SER A 174 15.42 1.30 -12.57
C SER A 174 15.98 2.58 -11.95
N HIS A 175 15.73 2.82 -10.66
CA HIS A 175 16.22 4.00 -9.97
C HIS A 175 17.75 4.08 -10.03
N ASP A 176 18.42 2.98 -9.68
CA ASP A 176 19.88 2.85 -9.74
C ASP A 176 20.41 2.99 -11.18
N CYS A 177 19.68 2.44 -12.16
CA CYS A 177 20.06 2.54 -13.56
C CYS A 177 20.00 3.99 -14.07
N ILE A 178 18.90 4.70 -13.79
CA ILE A 178 18.74 6.11 -14.15
C ILE A 178 19.81 6.96 -13.46
N GLN A 179 20.09 6.69 -12.18
CA GLN A 179 21.14 7.38 -11.43
C GLN A 179 22.53 7.17 -12.06
N LYS A 180 22.84 5.94 -12.52
CA LYS A 180 24.11 5.64 -13.21
C LYS A 180 24.19 6.32 -14.58
N LEU A 181 23.10 6.32 -15.35
CA LEU A 181 23.06 6.89 -16.70
C LEU A 181 23.15 8.42 -16.68
N THR A 182 22.44 9.06 -15.76
CA THR A 182 22.47 10.50 -15.57
C THR A 182 22.55 10.80 -14.06
N PRO A 183 23.77 10.90 -13.50
CA PRO A 183 23.97 11.25 -12.11
C PRO A 183 23.28 12.57 -11.78
N HIS A 184 22.49 12.56 -10.71
CA HIS A 184 21.76 13.72 -10.25
C HIS A 184 21.53 13.69 -8.75
N GLU A 185 21.26 14.85 -8.18
CA GLU A 185 20.85 15.01 -6.79
C GLU A 185 19.59 15.87 -6.72
N TYR A 186 18.84 15.77 -5.63
CA TYR A 186 17.70 16.66 -5.38
C TYR A 186 18.14 17.82 -4.50
N VAL A 187 18.03 19.04 -5.04
CA VAL A 187 18.39 20.29 -4.37
C VAL A 187 17.16 21.15 -4.13
N GLU A 188 17.23 22.04 -3.15
CA GLU A 188 16.15 22.98 -2.88
C GLU A 188 16.05 24.04 -3.98
N GLY A 189 14.86 24.17 -4.54
CA GLY A 189 14.47 25.25 -5.44
C GLY A 189 14.18 26.55 -4.69
N ARG A 190 14.14 27.65 -5.44
CA ARG A 190 13.98 29.01 -4.88
C ARG A 190 12.68 29.24 -4.12
N GLU A 191 11.67 28.43 -4.37
CA GLU A 191 10.38 28.55 -3.70
C GLU A 191 10.24 27.59 -2.51
N ASN A 192 11.24 26.74 -2.24
CA ASN A 192 11.16 25.74 -1.19
C ASN A 192 10.97 26.38 0.19
N GLY A 193 10.13 25.77 1.04
CA GLY A 193 9.83 26.26 2.40
C GLY A 193 8.92 27.49 2.46
N LYS A 194 8.62 28.18 1.34
CA LYS A 194 7.74 29.36 1.37
C LYS A 194 6.32 28.99 1.77
N ARG A 195 5.75 29.74 2.71
CA ARG A 195 4.36 29.57 3.14
C ARG A 195 3.40 29.89 2.01
N VAL A 196 2.43 29.01 1.79
CA VAL A 196 1.35 29.16 0.81
C VAL A 196 0.03 28.74 1.45
N LYS A 197 -1.11 29.04 0.81
CA LYS A 197 -2.40 28.58 1.32
C LYS A 197 -2.39 27.05 1.44
N GLY A 198 -2.68 26.54 2.64
CA GLY A 198 -2.73 25.10 2.91
C GLY A 198 -1.41 24.49 3.37
N GLY A 199 -0.32 25.25 3.53
CA GLY A 199 0.93 24.72 4.09
C GLY A 199 2.18 25.45 3.60
N PHE A 200 3.22 24.71 3.24
CA PHE A 200 4.44 25.26 2.67
C PHE A 200 4.77 24.63 1.33
N ARG A 201 5.52 25.37 0.53
CA ARG A 201 5.94 24.98 -0.80
C ARG A 201 7.05 23.93 -0.71
N TRP A 202 6.82 22.76 -1.30
CA TRP A 202 7.86 21.77 -1.52
C TRP A 202 8.35 21.90 -2.96
N ASP A 203 9.53 22.50 -3.13
CA ASP A 203 10.13 22.80 -4.42
C ASP A 203 11.50 22.13 -4.47
N MET A 204 11.53 20.80 -4.53
CA MET A 204 12.76 20.05 -4.79
C MET A 204 12.98 19.93 -6.30
N GLN A 205 14.20 20.17 -6.74
CA GLN A 205 14.59 20.15 -8.15
C GLN A 205 15.75 19.18 -8.34
N ALA A 206 15.78 18.47 -9.47
CA ALA A 206 16.94 17.66 -9.82
C ALA A 206 18.05 18.59 -10.32
N ASP A 207 19.25 18.48 -9.75
CA ASP A 207 20.49 18.98 -10.32
C ASP A 207 21.20 17.81 -11.00
N ALA A 208 21.35 17.88 -12.32
CA ALA A 208 21.96 16.85 -13.14
C ALA A 208 23.16 17.41 -13.92
N GLY A 209 23.82 18.46 -13.39
CA GLY A 209 25.00 19.07 -14.01
C GLY A 209 24.73 19.63 -15.40
N GLY A 210 23.55 20.23 -15.62
CA GLY A 210 23.12 20.79 -16.90
C GLY A 210 22.39 19.81 -17.82
N LYS A 211 22.11 18.59 -17.34
CA LYS A 211 21.35 17.55 -18.07
C LYS A 211 19.92 17.36 -17.54
N GLU A 212 19.36 18.33 -16.83
CA GLU A 212 18.07 18.20 -16.14
C GLU A 212 16.95 17.89 -17.12
N LYS A 213 17.00 18.48 -18.32
CA LYS A 213 15.98 18.26 -19.35
C LYS A 213 16.08 16.89 -20.00
N GLN A 214 17.29 16.36 -20.16
CA GLN A 214 17.54 15.00 -20.63
C GLN A 214 17.06 13.98 -19.59
N LEU A 215 17.36 14.22 -18.31
CA LEU A 215 16.87 13.42 -17.19
C LEU A 215 15.33 13.42 -17.14
N ASP A 216 14.70 14.59 -17.29
CA ASP A 216 13.24 14.73 -17.35
C ASP A 216 12.63 13.96 -18.53
N GLU A 217 13.26 13.99 -19.70
CA GLU A 217 12.82 13.21 -20.86
C GLU A 217 13.00 11.72 -20.63
N LEU A 218 14.13 11.27 -20.05
CA LEU A 218 14.38 9.87 -19.71
C LEU A 218 13.33 9.36 -18.71
N LYS A 219 13.10 10.08 -17.61
CA LYS A 219 12.04 9.76 -16.63
C LYS A 219 10.66 9.76 -17.29
N SER A 220 10.40 10.66 -18.24
CA SER A 220 9.14 10.71 -18.98
C SER A 220 8.95 9.56 -19.98
N ARG A 221 10.03 9.03 -20.57
CA ARG A 221 10.01 7.82 -21.41
C ARG A 221 9.85 6.58 -20.55
N TRP A 222 10.59 6.50 -19.44
CA TRP A 222 10.49 5.44 -18.45
C TRP A 222 9.06 5.28 -17.91
N TYR A 223 8.42 6.37 -17.49
CA TYR A 223 7.03 6.33 -17.03
C TYR A 223 6.03 5.82 -18.09
N ARG A 224 6.29 6.08 -19.37
CA ARG A 224 5.47 5.53 -20.46
C ARG A 224 5.72 4.04 -20.65
N TYR A 225 6.99 3.64 -20.60
CA TYR A 225 7.41 2.24 -20.68
C TYR A 225 6.79 1.41 -19.56
N THR A 226 6.91 1.81 -18.29
CA THR A 226 6.37 1.03 -17.15
C THR A 226 4.86 0.86 -17.24
N LYS A 227 4.13 1.93 -17.60
CA LYS A 227 2.68 1.85 -17.83
C LYS A 227 2.29 0.90 -18.95
N GLN A 228 3.01 0.96 -20.07
CA GLN A 228 2.75 0.08 -21.20
C GLN A 228 3.09 -1.37 -20.83
N ARG A 229 4.20 -1.58 -20.13
CA ARG A 229 4.65 -2.91 -19.71
C ARG A 229 3.70 -3.54 -18.72
N TRP A 230 3.22 -2.78 -17.73
CA TRP A 230 2.15 -3.23 -16.83
C TRP A 230 0.93 -3.71 -17.62
N LEU A 231 0.47 -2.94 -18.62
CA LEU A 231 -0.69 -3.32 -19.44
C LEU A 231 -0.44 -4.58 -20.26
N GLU A 232 0.75 -4.73 -20.85
CA GLU A 232 1.13 -5.91 -21.62
C GLU A 232 1.18 -7.17 -20.75
N LEU A 233 1.78 -7.07 -19.56
CA LEU A 233 1.82 -8.16 -18.58
C LEU A 233 0.41 -8.52 -18.09
N SER A 234 -0.41 -7.53 -17.76
CA SER A 234 -1.80 -7.76 -17.35
C SER A 234 -2.60 -8.48 -18.43
N LYS A 235 -2.42 -8.12 -19.71
CA LYS A 235 -3.04 -8.82 -20.85
C LYS A 235 -2.53 -10.24 -21.04
N GLU A 236 -1.23 -10.46 -20.82
CA GLU A 236 -0.61 -11.79 -20.87
C GLU A 236 -1.23 -12.72 -19.82
N PHE A 237 -1.35 -12.26 -18.57
CA PHE A 237 -1.77 -13.10 -17.45
C PHE A 237 -3.27 -13.41 -17.39
N VAL A 238 -4.13 -12.64 -18.06
CA VAL A 238 -5.57 -12.95 -18.19
C VAL A 238 -5.82 -14.35 -18.75
N LYS A 239 -4.90 -14.88 -19.58
CA LYS A 239 -5.02 -16.20 -20.21
C LYS A 239 -4.43 -17.34 -19.39
N ALA A 240 -3.74 -17.04 -18.29
CA ALA A 240 -3.11 -18.05 -17.45
C ALA A 240 -4.14 -18.73 -16.53
N GLU A 241 -3.86 -19.95 -16.11
CA GLU A 241 -4.61 -20.59 -15.03
C GLU A 241 -4.49 -19.77 -13.75
N PRO A 242 -5.55 -19.66 -12.92
CA PRO A 242 -5.52 -18.89 -11.67
C PRO A 242 -4.41 -19.39 -10.74
N ALA A 243 -3.60 -18.46 -10.23
CA ALA A 243 -2.51 -18.77 -9.31
C ALA A 243 -2.30 -17.66 -8.29
N VAL A 244 -1.88 -18.08 -7.09
CA VAL A 244 -1.44 -17.23 -6.00
C VAL A 244 0.01 -17.56 -5.69
N TYR A 245 0.84 -16.54 -5.56
CA TYR A 245 2.21 -16.68 -5.08
C TYR A 245 2.38 -15.90 -3.78
N PHE A 246 3.33 -16.32 -2.96
CA PHE A 246 3.67 -15.59 -1.75
C PHE A 246 5.17 -15.41 -1.60
N GLU A 247 5.53 -14.30 -0.98
CA GLU A 247 6.89 -13.99 -0.57
C GLU A 247 6.87 -13.51 0.87
N ASP A 248 7.61 -14.18 1.75
CA ASP A 248 7.80 -13.77 3.12
C ASP A 248 8.98 -12.80 3.21
N ILE A 249 8.70 -11.56 3.59
CA ILE A 249 9.71 -10.52 3.79
C ILE A 249 10.05 -10.46 5.28
N LYS A 250 11.33 -10.66 5.58
CA LYS A 250 11.85 -10.50 6.95
C LYS A 250 12.39 -9.09 7.13
N GLN A 251 11.53 -8.18 7.56
CA GLN A 251 11.95 -6.87 8.07
C GLN A 251 12.10 -6.94 9.60
N LYS A 252 12.96 -6.09 10.18
CA LYS A 252 13.45 -6.19 11.57
C LYS A 252 12.32 -6.36 12.60
N GLY A 253 12.02 -7.59 12.99
CA GLY A 253 11.04 -7.92 14.04
C GLY A 253 9.59 -8.03 13.56
N GLU A 254 9.29 -7.63 12.32
CA GLU A 254 7.95 -7.64 11.73
C GLU A 254 7.80 -8.76 10.70
N LEU A 255 6.66 -9.46 10.75
CA LEU A 255 6.31 -10.47 9.75
C LEU A 255 5.55 -9.78 8.62
N ASN A 256 6.15 -9.80 7.43
CA ASN A 256 5.56 -9.24 6.23
C ASN A 256 5.37 -10.36 5.20
N ARG A 257 4.21 -10.41 4.54
CA ARG A 257 3.95 -11.36 3.45
C ARG A 257 3.28 -10.67 2.27
N ASN A 258 3.87 -10.81 1.09
CA ASN A 258 3.22 -10.45 -0.16
C ASN A 258 2.31 -11.59 -0.61
N PHE A 259 1.09 -11.26 -1.02
CA PHE A 259 0.19 -12.15 -1.75
C PHE A 259 0.07 -11.63 -3.18
N ILE A 260 0.46 -12.43 -4.15
CA ILE A 260 0.58 -12.03 -5.55
C ILE A 260 -0.39 -12.85 -6.38
N PHE A 261 -1.40 -12.20 -6.95
CA PHE A 261 -2.46 -12.81 -7.74
C PHE A 261 -2.19 -12.60 -9.22
N ASN A 262 -2.20 -13.65 -10.03
CA ASN A 262 -1.86 -13.49 -11.44
C ASN A 262 -2.94 -12.82 -12.29
N ASN A 263 -4.22 -13.06 -11.99
CA ASN A 263 -5.32 -12.57 -12.81
C ASN A 263 -6.67 -12.45 -12.07
N GLU A 264 -7.67 -11.95 -12.80
CA GLU A 264 -9.04 -11.77 -12.33
C GLU A 264 -9.68 -13.07 -11.81
N ASN A 265 -9.42 -14.19 -12.49
CA ASN A 265 -10.01 -15.48 -12.10
C ASN A 265 -9.44 -16.00 -10.78
N ALA A 266 -8.20 -15.65 -10.43
CA ALA A 266 -7.67 -15.88 -9.09
C ALA A 266 -8.45 -15.04 -8.07
N LEU A 267 -8.62 -13.73 -8.29
CA LEU A 267 -9.33 -12.85 -7.34
C LEU A 267 -10.78 -13.28 -7.07
N LYS A 268 -11.49 -13.79 -8.08
CA LYS A 268 -12.87 -14.27 -7.95
C LYS A 268 -13.02 -15.47 -7.02
N GLN A 269 -11.96 -16.26 -6.86
CA GLN A 269 -11.96 -17.45 -6.01
C GLN A 269 -11.65 -17.12 -4.54
N ILE A 270 -11.10 -15.94 -4.25
CA ILE A 270 -10.68 -15.56 -2.90
C ILE A 270 -11.80 -14.82 -2.19
N ARG A 271 -12.50 -15.49 -1.27
CA ARG A 271 -13.48 -14.84 -0.40
C ARG A 271 -12.79 -14.19 0.78
N TRP A 272 -13.19 -12.97 1.13
CA TRP A 272 -12.60 -12.26 2.28
C TRP A 272 -12.74 -13.04 3.59
N LYS A 273 -13.85 -13.76 3.76
CA LYS A 273 -14.10 -14.54 4.98
C LYS A 273 -13.20 -15.78 5.12
N HIS A 274 -12.68 -16.29 4.02
CA HIS A 274 -11.92 -17.55 3.96
C HIS A 274 -10.58 -17.33 3.24
N PHE A 275 -10.00 -16.15 3.40
CA PHE A 275 -8.93 -15.62 2.55
C PHE A 275 -7.78 -16.61 2.36
N LEU A 276 -7.19 -17.12 3.46
CA LEU A 276 -6.07 -18.07 3.38
C LEU A 276 -6.50 -19.42 2.82
N ALA A 277 -7.66 -19.92 3.27
CA ALA A 277 -8.18 -21.22 2.82
C ALA A 277 -8.48 -21.24 1.32
N ASP A 278 -8.98 -20.13 0.77
CA ASP A 278 -9.24 -19.98 -0.66
C ASP A 278 -7.94 -19.72 -1.46
N CYS A 279 -6.90 -19.14 -0.85
CA CYS A 279 -5.58 -19.03 -1.48
C CYS A 279 -4.87 -20.38 -1.61
N GLU A 280 -4.97 -21.24 -0.59
CA GLU A 280 -4.22 -22.49 -0.50
C GLU A 280 -4.28 -23.41 -1.73
N PRO A 281 -5.45 -23.70 -2.34
CA PRO A 281 -5.52 -24.55 -3.53
C PRO A 281 -4.93 -23.91 -4.79
N LEU A 282 -4.68 -22.59 -4.78
CA LEU A 282 -4.15 -21.84 -5.92
C LEU A 282 -2.65 -21.54 -5.80
N ILE A 283 -2.01 -21.98 -4.71
CA ILE A 283 -0.59 -21.71 -4.45
C ILE A 283 0.27 -22.33 -5.56
N ALA A 284 1.14 -21.50 -6.13
CA ALA A 284 2.14 -21.88 -7.12
C ALA A 284 3.55 -21.49 -6.68
N GLU A 285 4.56 -22.13 -7.28
CA GLU A 285 5.98 -21.93 -6.98
C GLU A 285 6.44 -20.50 -7.30
N PHE A 286 6.98 -19.81 -6.28
CA PHE A 286 7.45 -18.42 -6.40
C PHE A 286 8.70 -18.27 -7.28
N SER A 287 9.48 -19.34 -7.47
CA SER A 287 10.69 -19.33 -8.31
C SER A 287 10.41 -18.88 -9.75
N ASN A 288 9.22 -19.14 -10.27
CA ASN A 288 8.78 -18.66 -11.58
C ASN A 288 8.62 -17.14 -11.62
N VAL A 289 8.15 -16.55 -10.52
CA VAL A 289 8.00 -15.10 -10.38
C VAL A 289 9.37 -14.45 -10.32
N THR A 290 10.31 -14.98 -9.52
CA THR A 290 11.69 -14.48 -9.44
C THR A 290 12.37 -14.47 -10.80
N LYS A 291 12.31 -15.60 -11.53
CA LYS A 291 12.88 -15.71 -12.88
C LYS A 291 12.25 -14.70 -13.84
N ARG A 292 10.93 -14.50 -13.74
CA ARG A 292 10.24 -13.52 -14.58
C ARG A 292 10.65 -12.09 -14.23
N ALA A 293 10.80 -11.75 -12.94
CA ALA A 293 11.26 -10.44 -12.48
C ALA A 293 12.66 -10.12 -13.00
N GLU A 294 13.59 -11.09 -13.00
CA GLU A 294 14.93 -10.94 -13.59
C GLU A 294 14.87 -10.64 -15.10
N GLN A 295 14.00 -11.35 -15.84
CA GLN A 295 13.82 -11.13 -17.27
C GLN A 295 13.24 -9.75 -17.58
N GLU A 296 12.25 -9.30 -16.81
CA GLU A 296 11.66 -7.98 -17.00
C GLU A 296 12.63 -6.87 -16.60
N ALA A 297 13.43 -7.07 -15.55
CA ALA A 297 14.48 -6.13 -15.15
C ALA A 297 15.56 -5.97 -16.25
N ALA A 298 16.00 -7.07 -16.86
CA ALA A 298 16.96 -7.01 -17.97
C ALA A 298 16.39 -6.23 -19.17
N LYS A 299 15.12 -6.46 -19.54
CA LYS A 299 14.46 -5.71 -20.61
C LYS A 299 14.34 -4.21 -20.28
N ALA A 300 14.00 -3.89 -19.04
CA ALA A 300 13.89 -2.51 -18.56
C ALA A 300 15.25 -1.79 -18.61
N GLU A 301 16.32 -2.46 -18.22
CA GLU A 301 17.68 -1.92 -18.28
C GLU A 301 18.10 -1.64 -19.72
N THR A 302 17.91 -2.59 -20.65
CA THR A 302 18.18 -2.39 -22.07
C THR A 302 17.40 -1.19 -22.61
N PHE A 303 16.10 -1.10 -22.30
CA PHE A 303 15.27 0.03 -22.72
C PHE A 303 15.82 1.37 -22.20
N LEU A 304 16.23 1.44 -20.92
CA LEU A 304 16.78 2.66 -20.34
C LEU A 304 18.09 3.08 -20.99
N GLN A 305 18.98 2.13 -21.27
CA GLN A 305 20.24 2.39 -21.97
C GLN A 305 19.99 2.92 -23.39
N GLU A 306 19.15 2.25 -24.17
CA GLU A 306 18.78 2.68 -25.53
C GLU A 306 18.09 4.05 -25.54
N ALA A 307 17.14 4.27 -24.63
CA ALA A 307 16.43 5.53 -24.50
C ALA A 307 17.37 6.67 -24.11
N HIS A 308 18.30 6.42 -23.18
CA HIS A 308 19.31 7.39 -22.78
C HIS A 308 20.26 7.73 -23.95
N GLU A 309 20.77 6.72 -24.67
CA GLU A 309 21.60 6.95 -25.84
C GLU A 309 20.90 7.79 -26.92
N ASP A 310 19.64 7.49 -27.23
CA ASP A 310 18.84 8.26 -28.17
C ASP A 310 18.66 9.71 -27.70
N ILE A 311 18.34 9.92 -26.42
CA ILE A 311 18.21 11.27 -25.85
C ILE A 311 19.52 12.03 -26.01
N MET A 312 20.65 11.43 -25.66
CA MET A 312 21.95 12.09 -25.73
C MET A 312 22.37 12.44 -27.16
N LYS A 313 21.92 11.68 -28.16
CA LYS A 313 22.23 11.89 -29.58
C LYS A 313 21.25 12.84 -30.27
N ASN A 314 19.95 12.74 -29.97
CA ASN A 314 18.89 13.29 -30.83
C ASN A 314 17.94 14.27 -30.14
N PHE A 315 17.91 14.34 -28.81
CA PHE A 315 16.98 15.21 -28.09
C PHE A 315 17.52 16.65 -28.00
N ASP A 316 16.74 17.62 -28.48
CA ASP A 316 17.04 19.04 -28.28
C ASP A 316 16.44 19.54 -26.94
N PRO A 317 17.26 19.83 -25.92
CA PRO A 317 16.77 20.36 -24.64
C PRO A 317 16.10 21.74 -24.77
N LYS A 318 16.18 22.44 -25.90
CA LYS A 318 15.47 23.71 -26.12
C LYS A 318 14.03 23.50 -26.57
N VAL A 319 13.69 22.34 -27.12
CA VAL A 319 12.34 22.02 -27.64
C VAL A 319 11.65 21.02 -26.72
N VAL A 320 11.22 21.51 -25.55
CA VAL A 320 10.51 20.68 -24.56
C VAL A 320 9.01 20.84 -24.66
N LYS A 321 8.27 19.73 -24.52
CA LYS A 321 6.80 19.79 -24.41
C LYS A 321 6.41 20.57 -23.16
N LEU A 322 5.54 21.57 -23.32
CA LEU A 322 4.96 22.29 -22.20
C LEU A 322 4.10 21.33 -21.37
N LYS A 323 4.56 21.01 -20.17
CA LYS A 323 3.80 20.27 -19.17
C LYS A 323 3.17 21.27 -18.20
N LYS A 324 1.93 20.99 -17.77
CA LYS A 324 1.30 21.75 -16.69
C LYS A 324 2.17 21.58 -15.43
N LYS A 325 2.84 22.65 -14.99
CA LYS A 325 3.62 22.63 -13.75
C LYS A 325 2.68 22.56 -12.57
N MET A 326 2.62 21.39 -11.95
CA MET A 326 1.87 21.20 -10.71
C MET A 326 2.67 21.75 -9.53
N LYS A 327 1.93 22.30 -8.59
CA LYS A 327 2.48 22.92 -7.40
C LYS A 327 2.32 21.94 -6.23
N VAL A 328 3.43 21.38 -5.72
CA VAL A 328 3.39 20.58 -4.49
C VAL A 328 3.31 21.52 -3.29
N VAL A 329 2.31 21.30 -2.44
CA VAL A 329 2.11 22.00 -1.18
C VAL A 329 2.03 20.94 -0.11
N VAL A 330 2.93 21.03 0.86
CA VAL A 330 2.97 20.11 2.01
C VAL A 330 2.16 20.74 3.13
N ALA A 331 1.12 20.02 3.55
CA ALA A 331 0.25 20.48 4.62
C ALA A 331 1.01 20.57 5.96
N PRO A 332 0.60 21.45 6.88
CA PRO A 332 1.15 21.48 8.23
C PRO A 332 1.04 20.09 8.88
N GLY A 333 2.14 19.63 9.48
CA GLY A 333 2.23 18.33 10.15
C GLY A 333 2.37 17.11 9.24
N ALA A 334 2.34 17.25 7.91
CA ALA A 334 2.44 16.13 6.98
C ALA A 334 3.80 15.39 7.04
N LEU A 335 4.85 16.04 7.57
CA LEU A 335 6.19 15.44 7.72
C LEU A 335 6.51 15.00 9.16
N ASP A 336 5.60 15.20 10.13
CA ASP A 336 5.88 14.98 11.55
C ASP A 336 6.21 13.51 11.88
N GLY A 337 5.78 12.57 11.03
CA GLY A 337 6.08 11.13 11.16
C GLY A 337 7.34 10.66 10.43
N LEU A 338 7.92 11.46 9.55
CA LEU A 338 9.12 11.09 8.76
C LEU A 338 10.44 11.37 9.50
N ILE A 339 10.39 12.20 10.55
CA ILE A 339 11.56 12.67 11.31
C ILE A 339 11.64 12.02 12.71
N LYS A 340 10.66 11.18 13.09
CA LYS A 340 10.70 10.43 14.35
C LYS A 340 11.71 9.28 14.25
N ASP A 341 12.98 9.63 14.38
CA ASP A 341 14.07 8.69 14.55
C ASP A 341 13.98 8.10 15.97
N ASP A 342 13.87 6.77 16.07
CA ASP A 342 13.90 6.03 17.36
C ASP A 342 15.22 6.25 18.15
N THR A 343 16.19 6.96 17.56
CA THR A 343 17.49 7.28 18.18
C THR A 343 17.51 8.54 19.02
N ILE A 344 16.47 9.39 19.02
CA ILE A 344 16.40 10.51 19.97
C ILE A 344 15.88 9.97 21.31
N LYS A 345 16.78 9.30 22.04
CA LYS A 345 16.65 9.17 23.49
C LYS A 345 16.70 10.57 24.08
N ASP A 346 15.64 10.92 24.79
CA ASP A 346 15.52 12.13 25.62
C ASP A 346 16.87 12.49 26.27
N ARG A 347 17.31 13.72 26.03
CA ARG A 347 18.26 14.44 26.88
C ARG A 347 17.51 15.47 27.69
#